data_AF-A0A1E1MH53-F1
#
_entry.id   AF-A0A1E1MH53-F1
#
_cell.length_a   1.000
_cell.length_b   1.000
_cell.length_c   1.000
_cell.angle_alpha   90.00
_cell.angle_beta   90.00
_cell.angle_gamma   90.00
#
_symmetry.space_group_name_H-M   'P 1'
#
loop_
_entity.id
_entity.type
_entity.pdbx_description
1 polymer ?
#
loop_
_entity_poly.entity_id
_entity_poly.type
_entity_poly.pdbx_seq_one_letter_code
_entity_poly.pdbx_strand_id
1 'polypeptide(L)'
;MATAEIVDLGLAHPPKEGSIKAFNEIEIDLKQMLQHLRHEHDKHEPEYFAAVKHLSNEQLTNFSADNLKEVRVAQTAYGLHLLGKVL
;
A
#
# COMPACT_ATOMS: atom_id res chain seq x y z
N MET A 1 -5.63 -15.29 -25.77
CA MET A 1 -4.49 -14.64 -25.09
C MET A 1 -5.03 -13.36 -24.46
N ALA A 2 -4.96 -13.20 -23.14
CA ALA A 2 -5.39 -11.97 -22.47
C ALA A 2 -4.17 -11.04 -22.37
N THR A 3 -4.19 -9.89 -23.05
CA THR A 3 -3.12 -8.90 -23.00
C THR A 3 -3.21 -8.03 -21.75
N ALA A 4 -2.07 -7.52 -21.29
CA ALA A 4 -1.87 -6.76 -20.05
C ALA A 4 -2.34 -5.29 -20.11
N GLU A 5 -3.16 -4.89 -21.08
CA GLU A 5 -3.04 -3.51 -21.56
C GLU A 5 -3.89 -2.45 -20.84
N ILE A 6 -4.93 -2.79 -20.08
CA ILE A 6 -5.65 -1.75 -19.32
C ILE A 6 -6.14 -2.33 -18.00
N VAL A 7 -5.36 -2.14 -16.94
CA VAL A 7 -5.91 -2.19 -15.57
C VAL A 7 -6.73 -0.92 -15.41
N ASP A 8 -8.04 -1.01 -15.65
CA ASP A 8 -8.97 0.10 -15.47
C ASP A 8 -9.16 0.38 -13.98
N LEU A 9 -8.21 1.12 -13.42
CA LEU A 9 -8.28 1.67 -12.08
C LEU A 9 -9.35 2.74 -12.09
N GLY A 10 -10.55 2.35 -11.63
CA GLY A 10 -11.66 3.28 -11.47
C GLY A 10 -11.29 4.52 -10.66
N LEU A 11 -12.19 5.50 -10.65
CA LEU A 11 -11.97 6.75 -9.92
C LEU A 11 -11.65 6.52 -8.44
N ALA A 12 -10.82 7.39 -7.88
CA ALA A 12 -10.54 7.36 -6.45
C ALA A 12 -11.85 7.56 -5.67
N HIS A 13 -12.10 6.68 -4.69
CA HIS A 13 -13.28 6.74 -3.85
C HIS A 13 -12.95 6.32 -2.41
N PRO A 14 -13.80 6.67 -1.41
CA PRO A 14 -13.64 6.17 -0.04
C PRO A 14 -13.63 4.63 -0.01
N PRO A 15 -12.86 3.98 0.90
CA PRO A 15 -12.80 2.53 0.96
C PRO A 15 -14.17 1.95 1.31
N LYS A 16 -14.56 0.93 0.54
CA LYS A 16 -15.73 0.10 0.85
C LYS A 16 -15.30 -1.09 1.71
N GLU A 17 -16.26 -1.81 2.28
CA GLU A 17 -16.01 -2.96 3.17
C GLU A 17 -15.02 -3.98 2.58
N GLY A 18 -15.15 -4.29 1.28
CA GLY A 18 -14.23 -5.20 0.60
C GLY A 18 -12.77 -4.70 0.56
N SER A 19 -12.56 -3.39 0.41
CA SER A 19 -11.23 -2.77 0.45
C SER A 19 -10.63 -2.79 1.85
N ILE A 20 -11.45 -2.53 2.86
CA ILE A 20 -11.05 -2.57 4.27
C ILE A 20 -10.65 -4.00 4.65
N LYS A 21 -11.47 -4.99 4.26
CA LYS A 21 -11.18 -6.39 4.51
C LYS A 21 -9.86 -6.83 3.85
N ALA A 22 -9.69 -6.52 2.56
CA ALA A 22 -8.45 -6.85 1.85
C ALA A 22 -7.22 -6.19 2.49
N PHE A 23 -7.34 -4.93 2.93
CA PHE A 23 -6.26 -4.23 3.64
C PHE A 23 -5.91 -4.92 4.97
N ASN A 24 -6.92 -5.25 5.79
CA ASN A 24 -6.72 -5.91 7.08
C ASN A 24 -6.08 -7.30 6.94
N GLU A 25 -6.38 -8.04 5.86
CA GLU A 25 -5.76 -9.34 5.57
C GLU A 25 -4.26 -9.23 5.30
N ILE A 26 -3.78 -8.11 4.76
CA ILE A 26 -2.36 -7.90 4.43
C ILE A 26 -1.65 -6.91 5.37
N GLU A 27 -2.34 -6.35 6.37
CA GLU A 27 -1.83 -5.22 7.17
C GLU A 27 -0.48 -5.54 7.83
N ILE A 28 -0.37 -6.73 8.44
CA ILE A 28 0.85 -7.16 9.14
C ILE A 28 2.00 -7.33 8.14
N ASP A 29 1.76 -8.05 7.04
CA ASP A 29 2.77 -8.32 6.01
C ASP A 29 3.23 -7.03 5.32
N LEU A 30 2.29 -6.11 5.06
CA LEU A 30 2.56 -4.79 4.48
C LEU A 30 3.50 -3.97 5.37
N LYS A 31 3.24 -3.97 6.69
CA LYS A 31 4.09 -3.27 7.67
C LYS A 31 5.49 -3.87 7.73
N GLN A 32 5.59 -5.21 7.75
CA GLN A 32 6.88 -5.90 7.74
C GLN A 32 7.68 -5.61 6.47
N MET A 33 7.01 -5.65 5.31
CA MET A 33 7.64 -5.34 4.01
C MET A 33 8.12 -3.88 3.95
N LEU A 34 7.33 -2.93 4.46
CA LEU A 34 7.73 -1.52 4.51
C LEU A 34 8.99 -1.31 5.36
N GLN A 35 9.08 -1.95 6.53
CA GLN A 35 10.27 -1.90 7.37
C GLN A 35 11.47 -2.55 6.68
N HIS A 36 11.27 -3.70 6.01
CA HIS A 36 12.32 -4.36 5.25
C HIS A 36 12.85 -3.47 4.12
N LEU A 37 11.97 -2.88 3.31
CA LEU A 37 12.33 -1.94 2.24
C LEU A 37 13.13 -0.76 2.78
N ARG A 38 12.70 -0.17 3.91
CA ARG A 38 13.47 0.89 4.57
C ARG A 38 14.89 0.45 4.89
N HIS A 39 15.06 -0.72 5.52
CA HIS A 39 16.38 -1.21 5.91
C HIS A 39 17.29 -1.54 4.71
N GLU A 40 16.73 -2.01 3.60
CA GLU A 40 17.51 -2.27 2.37
C GLU A 40 17.90 -0.96 1.68
N HIS A 41 16.97 -0.01 1.54
CA HIS A 41 17.27 1.28 0.92
C HIS A 41 18.19 2.16 1.78
N ASP A 42 18.13 2.09 3.11
CA ASP A 42 19.07 2.82 3.98
C ASP A 42 20.54 2.43 3.73
N LYS A 43 20.81 1.23 3.18
CA LYS A 43 22.17 0.76 2.83
C LYS A 43 22.66 1.26 1.46
N HIS A 44 21.75 1.41 0.50
CA HIS A 44 22.10 1.60 -0.92
C HIS A 44 21.61 2.93 -1.50
N GLU A 45 20.46 3.43 -1.04
CA GLU A 45 19.74 4.59 -1.58
C GLU A 45 19.00 5.35 -0.46
N PRO A 46 19.73 6.00 0.46
CA PRO A 46 19.13 6.66 1.64
C PRO A 46 18.20 7.83 1.29
N GLU A 47 18.27 8.34 0.06
CA GLU A 47 17.37 9.38 -0.48
C GLU A 47 15.91 8.89 -0.56
N TYR A 48 15.67 7.58 -0.74
CA TYR A 48 14.33 7.03 -0.94
C TYR A 48 13.40 7.26 0.26
N PHE A 49 13.94 7.10 1.48
CA PHE A 49 13.20 7.31 2.74
C PHE A 49 13.59 8.64 3.44
N ALA A 50 14.29 9.56 2.76
CA ALA A 50 14.80 10.78 3.37
C ALA A 50 13.71 11.63 4.04
N ALA A 51 12.52 11.72 3.43
CA ALA A 51 11.39 12.48 3.97
C ALA A 51 10.89 11.96 5.33
N VAL A 52 11.03 10.67 5.60
CA VAL A 52 10.53 9.99 6.81
C VAL A 52 11.65 9.47 7.70
N LYS A 53 12.90 9.87 7.45
CA LYS A 53 14.09 9.41 8.20
C LYS A 53 14.00 9.67 9.70
N HIS A 54 13.26 10.71 10.11
CA HIS A 54 13.04 11.09 11.49
C HIS A 54 12.06 10.18 12.25
N LEU A 55 11.32 9.31 11.56
CA LEU A 55 10.36 8.38 12.16
C LEU A 55 11.05 7.08 12.58
N SER A 56 10.67 6.53 13.73
CA SER A 56 11.00 5.14 14.10
C SER A 56 10.23 4.15 13.22
N ASN A 57 10.64 2.87 13.22
CA ASN A 57 9.88 1.82 12.51
C ASN A 57 8.45 1.70 13.05
N GLU A 58 8.28 1.81 14.37
CA GLU A 58 6.95 1.80 15.00
C GLU A 58 6.08 2.95 14.49
N GLN A 59 6.62 4.17 14.45
CA GLN A 59 5.91 5.34 13.94
C GLN A 59 5.57 5.23 12.45
N LEU A 60 6.51 4.71 11.65
CA LEU A 60 6.30 4.50 10.21
C LEU A 60 5.20 3.47 9.93
N THR A 61 5.04 2.47 10.79
CA THR A 61 4.01 1.42 10.66
C THR A 61 2.79 1.62 11.55
N ASN A 62 2.62 2.81 12.15
CA ASN A 62 1.48 3.12 13.01
C ASN A 62 0.24 3.55 12.20
N PHE A 63 -0.13 2.74 11.22
CA PHE A 63 -1.34 2.92 10.43
C PHE A 63 -2.23 1.68 10.51
N SER A 64 -3.53 1.84 10.26
CA SER A 64 -4.51 0.76 10.16
C SER A 64 -5.50 1.06 9.03
N ALA A 65 -6.54 0.23 8.87
CA ALA A 65 -7.61 0.52 7.91
C ALA A 65 -8.30 1.88 8.14
N ASP A 66 -8.29 2.45 9.35
CA ASP A 66 -8.87 3.77 9.63
C ASP A 66 -8.11 4.92 8.93
N ASN A 67 -6.85 4.66 8.57
CA ASN A 67 -5.99 5.57 7.82
C ASN A 67 -6.20 5.46 6.30
N LEU A 68 -6.91 4.44 5.81
CA LEU A 68 -7.20 4.26 4.39
C LEU A 68 -8.26 5.29 3.94
N LYS A 69 -7.84 6.36 3.26
CA LYS A 69 -8.76 7.46 2.89
C LYS A 69 -9.38 7.30 1.52
N GLU A 70 -8.58 6.85 0.57
CA GLU A 70 -8.98 6.72 -0.82
C GLU A 70 -8.43 5.42 -1.39
N VAL A 71 -9.25 4.75 -2.19
CA VAL A 71 -8.85 3.56 -2.94
C VAL A 71 -9.17 3.72 -4.41
N ARG A 72 -8.35 3.11 -5.26
CA ARG A 72 -8.69 2.76 -6.64
C ARG A 72 -8.67 1.25 -6.76
N VAL A 73 -9.72 0.69 -7.35
CA VAL A 73 -9.90 -0.75 -7.44
C VAL A 73 -10.07 -1.15 -8.90
N ALA A 74 -9.39 -2.22 -9.30
CA ALA A 74 -9.56 -2.84 -10.59
C ALA A 74 -9.58 -4.37 -10.44
N GLN A 75 -10.47 -5.02 -11.18
CA GLN A 75 -10.53 -6.48 -11.28
C GLN A 75 -9.92 -6.89 -12.63
N THR A 76 -8.93 -7.77 -12.59
CA THR A 76 -8.32 -8.34 -13.80
C THR A 76 -8.43 -9.86 -13.78
N ALA A 77 -7.98 -10.52 -14.85
CA ALA A 77 -7.86 -11.98 -14.89
C ALA A 77 -6.87 -12.54 -13.86
N TYR A 78 -5.98 -11.70 -13.31
CA TYR A 78 -4.96 -12.07 -12.32
C TYR A 78 -5.37 -11.78 -10.87
N GLY A 79 -6.55 -11.18 -10.67
CA GLY A 79 -7.11 -10.92 -9.35
C GLY A 79 -7.49 -9.45 -9.14
N LEU A 80 -7.48 -9.05 -7.87
CA LEU A 80 -7.85 -7.73 -7.41
C LEU A 80 -6.62 -6.83 -7.31
N HIS A 81 -6.64 -5.70 -8.00
CA HIS A 81 -5.70 -4.61 -7.80
C HIS A 81 -6.34 -3.57 -6.91
N LEU A 82 -5.72 -3.29 -5.77
CA LEU A 82 -6.17 -2.27 -4.82
C LEU A 82 -5.02 -1.30 -4.58
N LEU A 83 -5.21 -0.05 -4.99
CA LEU A 83 -4.29 1.04 -4.68
C LEU A 83 -4.91 1.87 -3.55
N GLY A 84 -4.30 1.80 -2.37
CA GLY A 84 -4.75 2.49 -1.18
C GLY A 84 -3.89 3.70 -0.84
N LYS A 85 -4.52 4.83 -0.51
CA LYS A 85 -3.87 6.00 0.07
C LYS A 85 -4.07 5.98 1.58
N VAL A 86 -2.97 5.87 2.31
CA VAL A 86 -2.93 5.79 3.78
C VAL A 86 -2.46 7.16 4.32
N LEU A 87 -3.26 7.79 5.19
CA LEU A 87 -2.97 9.08 5.84
C LEU A 87 -3.26 9.03 7.35
#